data_AF-A0A9D9XSY5-F1
#
_entry.id   AF-A0A9D9XSY5-F1
#
_cell.length_a   1.000
_cell.length_b   1.000
_cell.length_c   1.000
_cell.angle_alpha   90.00
_cell.angle_beta   90.00
_cell.angle_gamma   90.00
#
_symmetry.space_group_name_H-M   'P 1'
#
loop_
_entity.id
_entity.type
_entity.pdbx_description
1 polymer ?
#
loop_
_entity_poly.entity_id
_entity_poly.type
_entity_poly.pdbx_seq_one_letter_code
_entity_poly.pdbx_strand_id
1 'polypeptide(L)'
;MNKIKIPILVLLLLNVMCSKKTSTPPETPLPPGYTAVVLNADGPGNTYELINSKLTPGFDAVEHPECVHSSFGRHIAEVWDADLNSNVFEFYSHVAEDNDRCIVFDRQRIEIKTYDKSPANLIGTTGETITYKWKFRMAPGFKPSSSFTHIHQIKPVNGDDGNPIFTLTARKGNPNKLELIHDNTTKVSIVDLSLFEGVWVEVTEIIKVGANGAYSMLIKKVSDGTTILNYSNNNIMTIRSSNDFVRPKWGIYRSLNTPADLRDDSIRFSAFSIEEKQ
;
A
#
# COMPACT_ATOMS: atom_id res chain seq x y z
N MET A 1 -82.30 1.84 50.97
CA MET A 1 -81.17 0.93 50.70
C MET A 1 -81.17 0.61 49.21
N ASN A 2 -80.19 1.11 48.46
CA ASN A 2 -79.86 0.66 47.11
C ASN A 2 -78.43 1.18 46.81
N LYS A 3 -77.43 0.35 47.07
CA LYS A 3 -76.03 0.64 46.71
C LYS A 3 -75.73 -0.01 45.37
N ILE A 4 -75.67 0.82 44.33
CA ILE A 4 -75.18 0.44 42.99
C ILE A 4 -73.67 0.27 43.08
N LYS A 5 -73.17 -0.92 42.76
CA LYS A 5 -71.73 -1.22 42.62
C LYS A 5 -71.29 -0.81 41.21
N ILE A 6 -70.36 0.15 41.13
CA ILE A 6 -69.65 0.55 39.90
C ILE A 6 -68.43 -0.39 39.76
N PRO A 7 -68.19 -1.05 38.62
CA PRO A 7 -66.95 -1.78 38.41
C PRO A 7 -65.83 -0.79 38.02
N ILE A 8 -64.71 -0.88 38.74
CA ILE A 8 -63.46 -0.19 38.46
C ILE A 8 -62.85 -0.79 37.20
N LEU A 9 -62.79 -0.01 36.12
CA LEU A 9 -62.07 -0.36 34.90
C LEU A 9 -60.58 -0.05 35.11
N VAL A 10 -59.77 -1.11 35.22
CA VAL A 10 -58.31 -1.01 35.26
C VAL A 10 -57.83 -0.63 33.86
N LEU A 11 -57.40 0.63 33.70
CA LEU A 11 -56.80 1.13 32.47
C LEU A 11 -55.34 0.65 32.40
N LEU A 12 -55.07 -0.42 31.65
CA LEU A 12 -53.71 -0.83 31.31
C LEU A 12 -53.14 0.21 30.33
N LEU A 13 -52.20 1.05 30.80
CA LEU A 13 -51.34 1.87 29.96
C LEU A 13 -50.35 0.95 29.23
N LEU A 14 -50.68 0.54 28.01
CA LEU A 14 -49.69 0.00 27.07
C LEU A 14 -48.75 1.15 26.67
N ASN A 15 -47.52 1.15 27.21
CA ASN A 15 -46.42 1.91 26.64
C ASN A 15 -46.07 1.30 25.27
N VAL A 16 -46.67 1.81 24.21
CA VAL A 16 -46.18 1.57 22.85
C VAL A 16 -44.89 2.37 22.70
N MET A 17 -43.76 1.70 22.89
CA MET A 17 -42.48 2.22 22.43
C MET A 17 -42.53 2.28 20.90
N CYS A 18 -42.67 3.48 20.36
CA CYS A 18 -42.50 3.75 18.95
C CYS A 18 -41.01 3.61 18.63
N SER A 19 -40.57 2.42 18.20
CA SER A 19 -39.28 2.26 17.54
C SER A 19 -39.31 3.09 16.26
N LYS A 20 -38.64 4.25 16.28
CA LYS A 20 -38.24 4.95 15.07
C LYS A 20 -37.35 3.99 14.29
N LYS A 21 -37.90 3.31 13.28
CA LYS A 21 -37.11 2.74 12.19
C LYS A 21 -36.42 3.92 11.52
N THR A 22 -35.15 4.11 11.80
CA THR A 22 -34.26 4.89 10.94
C THR A 22 -34.20 4.16 9.60
N SER A 23 -35.01 4.60 8.64
CA SER A 23 -34.82 4.22 7.25
C SER A 23 -33.48 4.80 6.81
N THR A 24 -32.51 3.95 6.53
CA THR A 24 -31.34 4.32 5.74
C THR A 24 -31.84 4.94 4.42
N PRO A 25 -31.26 6.07 3.97
CA PRO A 25 -31.60 6.61 2.66
C PRO A 25 -31.35 5.54 1.58
N PRO A 26 -32.07 5.57 0.45
CA PRO A 26 -31.71 4.71 -0.67
C PRO A 26 -30.27 5.06 -1.07
N GLU A 27 -29.38 4.08 -1.12
CA GLU A 27 -28.10 4.23 -1.79
C GLU A 27 -28.39 4.60 -3.24
N THR A 28 -28.19 5.86 -3.58
CA THR A 28 -28.06 6.30 -4.97
C THR A 28 -26.97 5.42 -5.60
N PRO A 29 -27.21 4.79 -6.76
CA PRO A 29 -26.14 4.08 -7.46
C PRO A 29 -24.98 5.04 -7.67
N LEU A 30 -23.81 4.69 -7.16
CA LEU A 30 -22.59 5.43 -7.43
C LEU A 30 -22.44 5.56 -8.96
N PRO A 31 -21.94 6.70 -9.48
CA PRO A 31 -21.60 6.81 -10.90
C PRO A 31 -20.68 5.64 -11.29
N PRO A 32 -20.61 5.24 -12.57
CA PRO A 32 -19.76 4.12 -12.99
C PRO A 32 -18.29 4.48 -12.75
N GLY A 33 -17.82 4.21 -11.53
CA GLY A 33 -16.42 4.23 -11.15
C GLY A 33 -15.78 2.98 -11.73
N TYR A 34 -14.59 3.13 -12.29
CA TYR A 34 -13.84 1.98 -12.79
C TYR A 34 -13.70 0.94 -11.67
N THR A 35 -14.00 -0.32 -11.99
CA THR A 35 -13.75 -1.44 -11.09
C THR A 35 -12.26 -1.50 -10.75
N ALA A 36 -11.94 -1.64 -9.47
CA ALA A 36 -10.56 -1.74 -9.02
C ALA A 36 -9.81 -2.87 -9.73
N VAL A 37 -8.55 -2.59 -10.14
CA VAL A 37 -7.65 -3.62 -10.66
C VAL A 37 -6.99 -4.31 -9.48
N VAL A 38 -7.14 -5.63 -9.42
CA VAL A 38 -6.64 -6.47 -8.32
C VAL A 38 -5.52 -7.38 -8.81
N LEU A 39 -4.45 -7.44 -8.02
CA LEU A 39 -3.33 -8.36 -8.21
C LEU A 39 -3.14 -9.18 -6.92
N ASN A 40 -3.48 -10.46 -7.01
CA ASN A 40 -3.25 -11.47 -5.98
C ASN A 40 -2.32 -12.53 -6.54
N ALA A 41 -1.48 -13.10 -5.69
CA ALA A 41 -0.74 -14.31 -6.01
C ALA A 41 -1.74 -15.47 -6.19
N ASP A 42 -1.55 -16.27 -7.22
CA ASP A 42 -2.35 -17.45 -7.55
C ASP A 42 -1.56 -18.77 -7.39
N GLY A 43 -0.25 -18.70 -7.19
CA GLY A 43 0.62 -19.83 -6.86
C GLY A 43 1.93 -19.82 -7.64
N PRO A 44 2.88 -20.71 -7.30
CA PRO A 44 4.17 -20.75 -7.98
C PRO A 44 4.04 -21.05 -9.47
N GLY A 45 4.82 -20.33 -10.30
CA GLY A 45 4.98 -20.65 -11.73
C GLY A 45 5.26 -19.42 -12.58
N ASN A 46 4.23 -18.64 -12.86
CA ASN A 46 4.23 -17.53 -13.82
C ASN A 46 4.14 -16.15 -13.14
N THR A 47 4.83 -15.99 -12.01
CA THR A 47 4.71 -14.80 -11.14
C THR A 47 4.93 -13.48 -11.88
N TYR A 48 5.94 -13.39 -12.75
CA TYR A 48 6.24 -12.13 -13.46
C TYR A 48 5.17 -11.86 -14.52
N GLU A 49 4.72 -12.91 -15.21
CA GLU A 49 3.65 -12.83 -16.20
C GLU A 49 2.32 -12.43 -15.55
N LEU A 50 2.00 -12.96 -14.37
CA LEU A 50 0.83 -12.59 -13.59
C LEU A 50 0.87 -11.09 -13.22
N ILE A 51 1.99 -10.63 -12.65
CA ILE A 51 2.20 -9.21 -12.32
C ILE A 51 2.04 -8.33 -13.56
N ASN A 52 2.72 -8.69 -14.66
CA ASN A 52 2.67 -7.97 -15.93
C ASN A 52 1.23 -7.91 -16.50
N SER A 53 0.50 -9.02 -16.45
CA SER A 53 -0.88 -9.11 -16.95
C SER A 53 -1.87 -8.17 -16.24
N LYS A 54 -1.55 -7.74 -15.01
CA LYS A 54 -2.38 -6.82 -14.23
C LYS A 54 -1.89 -5.39 -14.28
N LEU A 55 -0.58 -5.17 -14.18
CA LEU A 55 -0.03 -3.83 -14.03
C LEU A 55 0.38 -3.18 -15.36
N THR A 56 0.73 -3.98 -16.36
CA THR A 56 1.27 -3.48 -17.64
C THR A 56 1.15 -4.54 -18.75
N PRO A 57 -0.07 -4.90 -19.17
CA PRO A 57 -0.29 -5.97 -20.14
C PRO A 57 0.56 -5.80 -21.40
N GLY A 58 1.36 -6.82 -21.74
CA GLY A 58 2.25 -6.81 -22.90
C GLY A 58 3.64 -6.21 -22.67
N PHE A 59 3.96 -5.75 -21.45
CA PHE A 59 5.28 -5.22 -21.10
C PHE A 59 5.71 -5.65 -19.68
N ASP A 60 6.83 -5.11 -19.19
CA ASP A 60 7.42 -5.48 -17.90
C ASP A 60 7.16 -4.48 -16.78
N ALA A 61 6.53 -4.95 -15.69
CA ALA A 61 6.34 -4.19 -14.46
C ALA A 61 7.48 -4.42 -13.47
N VAL A 62 8.21 -5.53 -13.60
CA VAL A 62 9.22 -5.97 -12.63
C VAL A 62 10.57 -5.33 -12.95
N GLU A 63 11.17 -4.68 -11.95
CA GLU A 63 12.54 -4.20 -11.96
C GLU A 63 13.37 -5.10 -11.04
N HIS A 64 14.31 -5.88 -11.59
CA HIS A 64 15.01 -6.95 -10.87
C HIS A 64 16.53 -6.96 -11.13
N PRO A 65 17.34 -7.63 -10.28
CA PRO A 65 18.80 -7.69 -10.40
C PRO A 65 19.33 -8.93 -11.15
N GLU A 66 18.45 -9.77 -11.71
CA GLU A 66 18.79 -11.12 -12.23
C GLU A 66 19.90 -11.15 -13.29
N CYS A 67 20.14 -10.05 -14.00
CA CYS A 67 21.24 -9.95 -14.95
C CYS A 67 22.64 -10.10 -14.29
N VAL A 68 22.78 -9.80 -12.99
CA VAL A 68 23.99 -10.13 -12.19
C VAL A 68 23.79 -11.34 -11.27
N HIS A 69 22.55 -11.73 -10.99
CA HIS A 69 22.23 -12.79 -10.03
C HIS A 69 21.39 -13.93 -10.67
N SER A 70 21.77 -14.33 -11.87
CA SER A 70 21.01 -15.30 -12.68
C SER A 70 20.91 -16.70 -12.04
N SER A 71 21.88 -17.08 -11.22
CA SER A 71 21.89 -18.37 -10.51
C SER A 71 20.79 -18.49 -9.45
N PHE A 72 20.33 -17.38 -8.88
CA PHE A 72 19.17 -17.37 -7.97
C PHE A 72 17.85 -17.49 -8.73
N GLY A 73 17.81 -16.97 -9.96
CA GLY A 73 16.61 -16.91 -10.77
C GLY A 73 15.67 -15.79 -10.31
N ARG A 74 14.36 -16.04 -10.34
CA ARG A 74 13.35 -15.00 -10.10
C ARG A 74 13.40 -14.44 -8.68
N HIS A 75 13.51 -13.12 -8.57
CA HIS A 75 13.59 -12.41 -7.28
C HIS A 75 12.22 -12.11 -6.66
N ILE A 76 11.13 -12.52 -7.31
CA ILE A 76 9.79 -12.54 -6.72
C ILE A 76 9.24 -13.94 -6.91
N ALA A 77 8.90 -14.60 -5.81
CA ALA A 77 8.23 -15.89 -5.82
C ALA A 77 6.81 -15.75 -5.26
N GLU A 78 5.97 -16.74 -5.53
CA GLU A 78 4.70 -16.92 -4.86
C GLU A 78 4.84 -18.02 -3.83
N VAL A 79 4.53 -17.72 -2.57
CA VAL A 79 4.70 -18.64 -1.44
C VAL A 79 3.40 -18.74 -0.66
N TRP A 80 3.10 -19.93 -0.13
CA TRP A 80 1.95 -20.11 0.76
C TRP A 80 2.20 -19.41 2.10
N ASP A 81 1.27 -18.55 2.52
CA ASP A 81 1.30 -17.90 3.83
C ASP A 81 0.17 -18.42 4.70
N ALA A 82 0.54 -19.04 5.82
CA ALA A 82 -0.41 -19.67 6.73
C ALA A 82 -1.27 -18.66 7.51
N ASP A 83 -0.77 -17.44 7.75
CA ASP A 83 -1.50 -16.41 8.50
C ASP A 83 -2.64 -15.83 7.66
N LEU A 84 -2.41 -15.69 6.34
CA LEU A 84 -3.43 -15.22 5.38
C LEU A 84 -4.20 -16.36 4.69
N ASN A 85 -3.80 -17.62 4.89
CA ASN A 85 -4.37 -18.81 4.22
C ASN A 85 -4.48 -18.62 2.69
N SER A 86 -3.42 -18.12 2.08
CA SER A 86 -3.35 -17.80 0.65
C SER A 86 -1.91 -17.77 0.15
N ASN A 87 -1.72 -17.82 -1.17
CA ASN A 87 -0.43 -17.49 -1.77
C ASN A 87 -0.18 -15.97 -1.66
N VAL A 88 1.08 -15.59 -1.47
CA VAL A 88 1.54 -14.20 -1.41
C VAL A 88 2.81 -14.04 -2.23
N PHE A 89 3.11 -12.81 -2.66
CA PHE A 89 4.37 -12.52 -3.33
C PHE A 89 5.48 -12.31 -2.29
N GLU A 90 6.62 -12.94 -2.44
CA GLU A 90 7.81 -12.73 -1.61
C GLU A 90 8.94 -12.16 -2.47
N PHE A 91 9.38 -10.95 -2.14
CA PHE A 91 10.43 -10.22 -2.84
C PHE A 91 11.74 -10.42 -2.10
N TYR A 92 12.77 -10.95 -2.77
CA TYR A 92 14.07 -11.26 -2.18
C TYR A 92 15.13 -10.22 -2.56
N SER A 93 15.99 -9.85 -1.61
CA SER A 93 17.15 -9.00 -1.86
C SER A 93 18.40 -9.53 -1.15
N HIS A 94 19.45 -9.82 -1.92
CA HIS A 94 20.71 -10.41 -1.48
C HIS A 94 21.84 -9.40 -1.52
N VAL A 95 22.49 -9.13 -0.38
CA VAL A 95 23.41 -7.99 -0.21
C VAL A 95 24.63 -8.06 -1.12
N ALA A 96 25.20 -9.24 -1.31
CA ALA A 96 26.46 -9.39 -2.02
C ALA A 96 26.29 -9.42 -3.55
N GLU A 97 25.19 -10.00 -4.02
CA GLU A 97 24.97 -10.31 -5.43
C GLU A 97 24.11 -9.28 -6.16
N ASP A 98 23.09 -8.71 -5.49
CA ASP A 98 22.11 -7.86 -6.16
C ASP A 98 22.62 -6.44 -6.36
N ASN A 99 22.14 -5.79 -7.43
CA ASN A 99 22.33 -4.37 -7.70
C ASN A 99 21.04 -3.75 -8.27
N ASP A 100 21.09 -2.53 -8.79
CA ASP A 100 19.95 -1.92 -9.50
C ASP A 100 20.08 -2.18 -10.99
N ARG A 101 19.55 -3.34 -11.39
CA ARG A 101 19.29 -3.77 -12.78
C ARG A 101 20.53 -3.78 -13.68
N CYS A 102 21.71 -4.08 -13.13
CA CYS A 102 23.00 -4.01 -13.84
C CYS A 102 23.37 -2.63 -14.38
N ILE A 103 22.71 -1.58 -13.89
CA ILE A 103 22.92 -0.20 -14.33
C ILE A 103 23.59 0.59 -13.22
N VAL A 104 23.15 0.40 -11.98
CA VAL A 104 23.64 1.14 -10.81
C VAL A 104 24.06 0.15 -9.72
N PHE A 105 25.23 0.39 -9.11
CA PHE A 105 25.91 -0.59 -8.24
C PHE A 105 26.05 -0.13 -6.77
N ASP A 106 25.64 1.09 -6.42
CA ASP A 106 25.62 1.61 -5.04
C ASP A 106 24.30 1.28 -4.29
N ARG A 107 23.43 0.47 -4.89
CA ARG A 107 22.08 0.16 -4.42
C ARG A 107 21.53 -1.11 -5.07
N GLN A 108 20.47 -1.66 -4.48
CA GLN A 108 19.77 -2.86 -4.95
C GLN A 108 18.32 -2.53 -5.26
N ARG A 109 17.76 -3.18 -6.29
CA ARG A 109 16.35 -3.03 -6.63
C ARG A 109 15.69 -4.35 -6.98
N ILE A 110 14.61 -4.64 -6.25
CA ILE A 110 13.54 -5.54 -6.67
C ILE A 110 12.20 -4.83 -6.45
N GLU A 111 11.57 -4.33 -7.50
CA GLU A 111 10.31 -3.59 -7.39
C GLU A 111 9.34 -3.96 -8.52
N ILE A 112 8.04 -3.85 -8.26
CA ILE A 112 7.00 -3.80 -9.27
C ILE A 112 6.48 -2.37 -9.41
N LYS A 113 6.01 -1.99 -10.60
CA LYS A 113 5.55 -0.62 -10.88
C LYS A 113 4.41 -0.60 -11.90
N THR A 114 3.62 0.47 -11.89
CA THR A 114 2.89 0.92 -13.08
C THR A 114 3.70 2.04 -13.76
N TYR A 115 3.45 2.34 -15.04
CA TYR A 115 4.17 3.36 -15.82
C TYR A 115 3.44 3.72 -17.13
N ASP A 116 4.09 4.40 -18.09
CA ASP A 116 3.46 4.93 -19.31
C ASP A 116 2.90 3.84 -20.25
N LYS A 117 3.21 2.56 -20.00
CA LYS A 117 2.62 1.41 -20.70
C LYS A 117 1.46 0.76 -19.94
N SER A 118 1.19 1.18 -18.72
CA SER A 118 0.05 0.71 -17.95
C SER A 118 -1.26 1.32 -18.48
N PRO A 119 -2.40 0.63 -18.32
CA PRO A 119 -3.71 1.24 -18.49
C PRO A 119 -3.84 2.55 -17.70
N ALA A 120 -4.57 3.53 -18.25
CA ALA A 120 -4.68 4.87 -17.68
C ALA A 120 -5.16 4.86 -16.22
N ASN A 121 -6.08 3.96 -15.87
CA ASN A 121 -6.63 3.83 -14.53
C ASN A 121 -5.65 3.25 -13.48
N LEU A 122 -4.38 3.02 -13.85
CA LEU A 122 -3.32 2.55 -12.98
C LEU A 122 -2.23 3.59 -12.68
N ILE A 123 -2.39 4.81 -13.22
CA ILE A 123 -1.50 5.96 -13.02
C ILE A 123 -2.33 7.18 -12.62
N GLY A 124 -1.74 8.13 -11.90
CA GLY A 124 -2.44 9.32 -11.41
C GLY A 124 -2.10 10.57 -12.19
N THR A 125 -3.09 11.12 -12.87
CA THR A 125 -3.02 12.41 -13.55
C THR A 125 -3.73 13.51 -12.76
N THR A 126 -3.40 14.76 -13.04
CA THR A 126 -3.92 15.91 -12.28
C THR A 126 -5.45 15.95 -12.29
N GLY A 127 -6.06 16.05 -11.11
CA GLY A 127 -7.51 16.10 -10.92
C GLY A 127 -8.11 14.78 -10.42
N GLU A 128 -7.48 13.65 -10.71
CA GLU A 128 -7.94 12.32 -10.31
C GLU A 128 -7.73 12.06 -8.80
N THR A 129 -8.52 11.13 -8.26
CA THR A 129 -8.26 10.53 -6.95
C THR A 129 -7.96 9.06 -7.12
N ILE A 130 -6.77 8.61 -6.71
CA ILE A 130 -6.39 7.20 -6.77
C ILE A 130 -6.28 6.63 -5.37
N THR A 131 -6.82 5.43 -5.22
CA THR A 131 -6.69 4.62 -4.01
C THR A 131 -5.85 3.39 -4.31
N TYR A 132 -4.75 3.24 -3.57
CA TYR A 132 -3.95 2.03 -3.52
C TYR A 132 -4.24 1.29 -2.23
N LYS A 133 -4.46 -0.02 -2.32
CA LYS A 133 -4.50 -0.92 -1.16
C LYS A 133 -3.58 -2.09 -1.38
N TRP A 134 -2.90 -2.51 -0.33
CA TRP A 134 -2.08 -3.72 -0.32
C TRP A 134 -1.86 -4.18 1.11
N LYS A 135 -1.39 -5.40 1.27
CA LYS A 135 -0.87 -5.93 2.52
C LYS A 135 0.62 -6.15 2.39
N PHE A 136 1.36 -5.97 3.48
CA PHE A 136 2.75 -6.38 3.52
C PHE A 136 3.16 -6.92 4.89
N ARG A 137 4.27 -7.67 4.90
CA ARG A 137 4.93 -8.22 6.08
C ARG A 137 6.43 -8.24 5.84
N MET A 138 7.19 -7.65 6.76
CA MET A 138 8.66 -7.71 6.70
C MET A 138 9.16 -8.99 7.36
N ALA A 139 10.28 -9.54 6.89
CA ALA A 139 10.93 -10.66 7.58
C ALA A 139 11.29 -10.28 9.04
N PRO A 140 11.15 -11.20 10.02
CA PRO A 140 11.59 -10.93 11.39
C PRO A 140 13.08 -10.52 11.47
N GLY A 141 13.37 -9.40 12.13
CA GLY A 141 14.74 -8.86 12.24
C GLY A 141 15.26 -8.16 10.98
N PHE A 142 14.34 -7.68 10.11
CA PHE A 142 14.68 -6.97 8.86
C PHE A 142 15.73 -5.88 9.10
N LYS A 143 16.77 -5.82 8.25
CA LYS A 143 17.86 -4.85 8.39
C LYS A 143 17.82 -3.78 7.29
N PRO A 144 17.20 -2.61 7.56
CA PRO A 144 17.24 -1.50 6.61
C PRO A 144 18.61 -0.83 6.57
N SER A 145 18.88 -0.13 5.46
CA SER A 145 20.04 0.75 5.33
C SER A 145 19.91 2.00 6.20
N SER A 146 21.04 2.57 6.61
CA SER A 146 21.10 3.88 7.25
C SER A 146 20.75 5.02 6.26
N SER A 147 21.02 4.82 4.97
CA SER A 147 20.79 5.82 3.91
C SER A 147 19.38 5.76 3.34
N PHE A 148 18.92 4.63 2.81
CA PHE A 148 17.50 4.42 2.48
C PHE A 148 17.19 2.95 2.21
N THR A 149 15.97 2.53 2.55
CA THR A 149 15.34 1.30 2.08
C THR A 149 13.87 1.61 1.80
N HIS A 150 13.58 2.03 0.58
CA HIS A 150 12.20 2.30 0.15
C HIS A 150 11.48 0.96 -0.06
N ILE A 151 10.30 0.84 0.54
CA ILE A 151 9.42 -0.33 0.37
C ILE A 151 8.17 -0.02 -0.44
N HIS A 152 7.86 1.26 -0.56
CA HIS A 152 6.82 1.82 -1.42
C HIS A 152 7.23 3.22 -1.85
N GLN A 153 6.87 3.62 -3.06
CA GLN A 153 7.14 4.94 -3.61
C GLN A 153 5.99 5.41 -4.49
N ILE A 154 5.70 6.70 -4.45
CA ILE A 154 4.94 7.41 -5.48
C ILE A 154 5.93 8.22 -6.30
N LYS A 155 6.22 7.76 -7.53
CA LYS A 155 7.18 8.38 -8.43
C LYS A 155 6.46 9.27 -9.44
N PRO A 156 6.89 10.53 -9.60
CA PRO A 156 6.48 11.33 -10.76
C PRO A 156 7.18 10.83 -12.03
N VAL A 157 6.64 11.22 -13.19
CA VAL A 157 7.21 10.91 -14.51
C VAL A 157 7.29 12.17 -15.36
N ASN A 158 8.40 12.30 -16.10
CA ASN A 158 8.79 13.46 -16.92
C ASN A 158 9.05 14.73 -16.11
N GLY A 159 9.78 15.69 -16.67
CA GLY A 159 10.17 16.92 -15.97
C GLY A 159 11.11 16.66 -14.80
N ASP A 160 10.82 17.23 -13.62
CA ASP A 160 11.56 16.96 -12.39
C ASP A 160 11.07 15.64 -11.76
N ASP A 161 11.63 14.52 -12.21
CA ASP A 161 11.24 13.17 -11.81
C ASP A 161 12.31 12.41 -10.99
N GLY A 162 13.40 13.08 -10.64
CA GLY A 162 14.52 12.47 -9.92
C GLY A 162 14.10 11.90 -8.55
N ASN A 163 13.35 12.70 -7.78
CA ASN A 163 12.91 12.34 -6.43
C ASN A 163 11.44 11.89 -6.38
N PRO A 164 11.10 10.88 -5.57
CA PRO A 164 9.70 10.48 -5.31
C PRO A 164 8.90 11.60 -4.62
N ILE A 165 7.59 11.63 -4.86
CA ILE A 165 6.65 12.51 -4.15
C ILE A 165 6.39 11.95 -2.75
N PHE A 166 6.16 10.65 -2.63
CA PHE A 166 6.02 9.96 -1.34
C PHE A 166 6.89 8.71 -1.31
N THR A 167 7.43 8.39 -0.14
CA THR A 167 8.03 7.07 0.12
C THR A 167 7.61 6.54 1.46
N LEU A 168 7.47 5.23 1.55
CA LEU A 168 7.52 4.50 2.80
C LEU A 168 8.93 3.90 2.91
N THR A 169 9.73 4.44 3.83
CA THR A 169 11.17 4.17 3.92
C THR A 169 11.51 3.52 5.25
N ALA A 170 11.98 2.28 5.21
CA ALA A 170 12.64 1.66 6.36
C ALA A 170 14.04 2.26 6.52
N ARG A 171 14.43 2.59 7.74
CA ARG A 171 15.71 3.26 8.03
C ARG A 171 16.33 2.71 9.30
N LYS A 172 17.64 2.40 9.22
CA LYS A 172 18.43 2.00 10.39
C LYS A 172 18.44 3.12 11.43
N GLY A 173 18.23 2.76 12.69
CA GLY A 173 18.23 3.68 13.82
C GLY A 173 18.31 2.94 15.15
N ASN A 174 18.02 3.65 16.23
CA ASN A 174 17.82 3.05 17.55
C ASN A 174 16.54 3.62 18.19
N PRO A 175 15.38 2.94 18.08
CA PRO A 175 15.12 1.75 17.25
C PRO A 175 15.12 2.06 15.74
N ASN A 176 15.06 1.02 14.90
CA ASN A 176 14.81 1.14 13.46
C ASN A 176 13.43 1.78 13.23
N LYS A 177 13.28 2.50 12.12
CA LYS A 177 12.08 3.30 11.83
C LYS A 177 11.48 2.96 10.48
N LEU A 178 10.16 3.06 10.38
CA LEU A 178 9.47 3.24 9.11
C LEU A 178 9.02 4.70 9.01
N GLU A 179 9.49 5.38 7.97
CA GLU A 179 9.27 6.80 7.74
C GLU A 179 8.37 6.98 6.52
N LEU A 180 7.27 7.71 6.68
CA LEU A 180 6.52 8.25 5.55
C LEU A 180 7.11 9.62 5.22
N ILE A 181 7.70 9.74 4.03
CA ILE A 181 8.44 10.93 3.60
C ILE A 181 7.75 11.55 2.40
N HIS A 182 7.50 12.85 2.47
CA HIS A 182 7.02 13.70 1.39
C HIS A 182 8.18 14.47 0.74
N ASP A 183 8.19 14.50 -0.59
CA ASP A 183 9.11 15.24 -1.44
C ASP A 183 10.59 15.03 -1.08
N ASN A 184 10.94 13.78 -0.75
CA ASN A 184 12.28 13.32 -0.35
C ASN A 184 12.94 14.06 0.84
N THR A 185 12.19 14.92 1.53
CA THR A 185 12.73 15.85 2.53
C THR A 185 11.96 15.80 3.84
N THR A 186 10.62 15.85 3.76
CA THR A 186 9.78 16.04 4.94
C THR A 186 9.24 14.70 5.44
N LYS A 187 9.69 14.29 6.63
CA LYS A 187 9.13 13.11 7.32
C LYS A 187 7.79 13.49 7.93
N VAL A 188 6.70 13.08 7.30
CA VAL A 188 5.33 13.41 7.74
C VAL A 188 4.76 12.41 8.75
N SER A 189 5.35 11.21 8.83
CA SER A 189 5.10 10.24 9.90
C SER A 189 6.33 9.37 10.12
N ILE A 190 6.53 8.94 11.37
CA ILE A 190 7.61 8.04 11.78
C ILE A 190 7.04 7.08 12.80
N VAL A 191 7.22 5.77 12.57
CA VAL A 191 6.82 4.71 13.49
C VAL A 191 7.97 3.72 13.69
N ASP A 192 7.91 2.96 14.78
CA ASP A 192 8.88 1.89 15.05
C ASP A 192 8.74 0.78 13.98
N LEU A 193 9.86 0.37 13.38
CA LEU A 193 9.88 -0.66 12.33
C LEU A 193 9.49 -2.04 12.87
N SER A 194 9.72 -2.32 14.15
CA SER A 194 9.41 -3.61 14.76
C SER A 194 7.90 -3.95 14.72
N LEU A 195 7.04 -2.96 14.52
CA LEU A 195 5.60 -3.15 14.35
C LEU A 195 5.22 -3.87 13.04
N PHE A 196 6.16 -4.02 12.11
CA PHE A 196 5.98 -4.60 10.77
C PHE A 196 6.75 -5.91 10.57
N GLU A 197 7.71 -6.21 11.46
CA GLU A 197 8.56 -7.39 11.40
C GLU A 197 7.78 -8.62 11.86
N GLY A 198 7.57 -9.58 10.95
CA GLY A 198 6.79 -10.78 11.22
C GLY A 198 5.27 -10.53 11.37
N VAL A 199 4.80 -9.29 11.18
CA VAL A 199 3.40 -8.89 11.36
C VAL A 199 2.80 -8.46 10.02
N TRP A 200 1.69 -9.09 9.62
CA TRP A 200 0.91 -8.64 8.48
C TRP A 200 0.18 -7.34 8.80
N VAL A 201 0.38 -6.34 7.94
CA VAL A 201 -0.37 -5.09 7.96
C VAL A 201 -1.09 -4.86 6.64
N GLU A 202 -2.20 -4.15 6.67
CA GLU A 202 -2.91 -3.65 5.50
C GLU A 202 -2.75 -2.13 5.39
N VAL A 203 -2.54 -1.66 4.16
CA VAL A 203 -2.36 -0.25 3.83
C VAL A 203 -3.51 0.21 2.96
N THR A 204 -4.04 1.39 3.26
CA THR A 204 -4.88 2.17 2.35
C THR A 204 -4.21 3.53 2.15
N GLU A 205 -3.78 3.81 0.91
CA GLU A 205 -3.22 5.08 0.49
C GLU A 205 -4.18 5.74 -0.50
N ILE A 206 -4.53 7.01 -0.27
CA ILE A 206 -5.44 7.76 -1.13
C ILE A 206 -4.76 9.06 -1.52
N ILE A 207 -4.72 9.34 -2.82
CA ILE A 207 -4.05 10.50 -3.39
C ILE A 207 -5.01 11.22 -4.32
N LYS A 208 -5.40 12.44 -3.96
CA LYS A 208 -5.97 13.40 -4.90
C LYS A 208 -4.83 14.14 -5.58
N VAL A 209 -4.66 13.92 -6.88
CA VAL A 209 -3.49 14.37 -7.64
C VAL A 209 -3.62 15.85 -8.02
N GLY A 210 -2.67 16.67 -7.59
CA GLY A 210 -2.59 18.10 -7.93
C GLY A 210 -1.52 18.85 -7.14
N ALA A 211 -1.24 20.08 -7.57
CA ALA A 211 -0.31 20.99 -6.88
C ALA A 211 -0.76 21.31 -5.44
N ASN A 212 -2.08 21.37 -5.24
CA ASN A 212 -2.76 21.48 -3.94
C ASN A 212 -3.68 20.27 -3.76
N GLY A 213 -3.09 19.09 -3.88
CA GLY A 213 -3.78 17.81 -3.74
C GLY A 213 -4.12 17.48 -2.29
N ALA A 214 -4.56 16.24 -2.10
CA ALA A 214 -4.78 15.64 -0.80
C ALA A 214 -4.11 14.27 -0.75
N TYR A 215 -3.58 13.90 0.40
CA TYR A 215 -2.92 12.63 0.62
C TYR A 215 -3.37 12.03 1.95
N SER A 216 -3.62 10.73 1.98
CA SER A 216 -3.75 9.99 3.22
C SER A 216 -3.11 8.61 3.12
N MET A 217 -2.59 8.14 4.25
CA MET A 217 -2.12 6.78 4.43
C MET A 217 -2.58 6.26 5.78
N LEU A 218 -3.28 5.13 5.75
CA LEU A 218 -3.72 4.39 6.91
C LEU A 218 -3.10 3.00 6.86
N ILE A 219 -2.43 2.60 7.95
CA ILE A 219 -1.88 1.26 8.11
C ILE A 219 -2.46 0.62 9.36
N LYS A 220 -3.00 -0.58 9.22
CA LYS A 220 -3.57 -1.38 10.31
C LYS A 220 -2.96 -2.77 10.37
N LYS A 221 -2.86 -3.35 11.56
CA LYS A 221 -2.58 -4.79 11.71
C LYS A 221 -3.74 -5.59 11.14
N VAL A 222 -3.42 -6.63 10.38
CA VAL A 222 -4.44 -7.56 9.85
C VAL A 222 -5.07 -8.39 10.97
N SER A 223 -4.31 -8.70 12.02
CA SER A 223 -4.75 -9.59 13.11
C SER A 223 -5.90 -9.03 13.95
N ASP A 224 -5.90 -7.74 14.24
CA ASP A 224 -6.82 -7.12 15.20
C ASP A 224 -7.34 -5.73 14.78
N GLY A 225 -6.91 -5.23 13.62
CA GLY A 225 -7.31 -3.91 13.11
C GLY A 225 -6.65 -2.71 13.82
N THR A 226 -5.66 -2.94 14.69
CA THR A 226 -4.93 -1.88 15.38
C THR A 226 -4.27 -0.94 14.38
N THR A 227 -4.57 0.36 14.47
CA THR A 227 -3.91 1.39 13.66
C THR A 227 -2.46 1.57 14.11
N ILE A 228 -1.52 1.37 13.18
CA ILE A 228 -0.08 1.58 13.38
C ILE A 228 0.33 2.97 12.88
N LEU A 229 -0.20 3.37 11.73
CA LEU A 229 0.06 4.68 11.11
C LEU A 229 -1.24 5.26 10.60
N ASN A 230 -1.48 6.53 10.87
CA ASN A 230 -2.58 7.30 10.29
C ASN A 230 -2.12 8.72 10.00
N TYR A 231 -2.01 9.05 8.72
CA TYR A 231 -1.63 10.38 8.25
C TYR A 231 -2.63 10.85 7.21
N SER A 232 -3.01 12.13 7.29
CA SER A 232 -3.84 12.79 6.28
C SER A 232 -3.45 14.25 6.15
N ASN A 233 -3.40 14.75 4.92
CA ASN A 233 -3.26 16.17 4.63
C ASN A 233 -4.11 16.52 3.40
N ASN A 234 -5.01 17.49 3.54
CA ASN A 234 -5.94 17.90 2.49
C ASN A 234 -5.42 19.06 1.62
N ASN A 235 -4.19 19.50 1.84
CA ASN A 235 -3.52 20.54 1.05
C ASN A 235 -2.01 20.27 1.00
N ILE A 236 -1.63 19.35 0.11
CA ILE A 236 -0.25 18.91 -0.09
C ILE A 236 0.02 18.67 -1.56
N MET A 237 1.23 19.01 -2.03
CA MET A 237 1.64 18.71 -3.40
C MET A 237 1.73 17.19 -3.59
N THR A 238 0.92 16.66 -4.50
CA THR A 238 0.91 15.23 -4.84
C THR A 238 1.43 14.94 -6.24
N ILE A 239 1.76 16.00 -7.00
CA ILE A 239 2.45 15.97 -8.30
C ILE A 239 3.14 17.33 -8.51
N ARG A 240 4.32 17.38 -9.15
CA ARG A 240 4.97 18.67 -9.49
C ARG A 240 4.41 19.19 -10.81
N SER A 241 4.50 20.50 -11.02
CA SER A 241 3.94 21.18 -12.21
C SER A 241 4.58 20.74 -13.54
N SER A 242 5.77 20.15 -13.51
CA SER A 242 6.48 19.66 -14.69
C SER A 242 6.30 18.17 -14.96
N ASN A 243 5.54 17.45 -14.13
CA ASN A 243 5.31 16.02 -14.29
C ASN A 243 3.97 15.75 -14.99
N ASP A 244 3.92 14.70 -15.80
CA ASP A 244 2.70 14.34 -16.53
C ASP A 244 1.75 13.51 -15.65
N PHE A 245 2.30 12.62 -14.83
CA PHE A 245 1.56 11.75 -13.92
C PHE A 245 2.44 11.26 -12.77
N VAL A 246 1.80 10.63 -11.77
CA VAL A 246 2.45 9.87 -10.70
C VAL A 246 2.10 8.39 -10.78
N ARG A 247 3.00 7.53 -10.31
CA ARG A 247 2.81 6.07 -10.31
C ARG A 247 3.36 5.40 -9.06
N PRO A 248 2.73 4.33 -8.58
CA PRO A 248 3.23 3.54 -7.48
C PRO A 248 4.38 2.63 -7.89
N LYS A 249 5.24 2.33 -6.92
CA LYS A 249 6.21 1.25 -6.95
C LYS A 249 6.22 0.54 -5.61
N TRP A 250 6.29 -0.79 -5.61
CA TRP A 250 6.36 -1.60 -4.39
C TRP A 250 7.53 -2.58 -4.47
N GLY A 251 8.22 -2.82 -3.37
CA GLY A 251 9.29 -3.83 -3.32
C GLY A 251 10.39 -3.48 -2.33
N ILE A 252 11.64 -3.71 -2.70
CA ILE A 252 12.83 -3.33 -1.93
C ILE A 252 13.75 -2.53 -2.84
N TYR A 253 13.92 -1.25 -2.53
CA TYR A 253 14.93 -0.39 -3.15
C TYR A 253 15.81 0.22 -2.06
N ARG A 254 17.05 -0.30 -1.92
CA ARG A 254 17.91 0.02 -0.78
C ARG A 254 19.32 0.40 -1.19
N SER A 255 19.90 1.35 -0.44
CA SER A 255 21.30 1.75 -0.58
C SER A 255 22.26 0.69 -0.03
N LEU A 256 23.36 0.48 -0.76
CA LEU A 256 24.50 -0.34 -0.35
C LEU A 256 25.65 0.48 0.25
N ASN A 257 25.43 1.73 0.67
CA ASN A 257 26.49 2.58 1.24
C ASN A 257 27.08 2.02 2.55
N THR A 258 26.30 1.22 3.27
CA THR A 258 26.71 0.54 4.52
C THR A 258 26.32 -0.94 4.46
N PRO A 259 26.94 -1.75 3.59
CA PRO A 259 26.48 -3.12 3.32
C PRO A 259 26.73 -4.05 4.52
N ALA A 260 27.72 -3.75 5.35
CA ALA A 260 27.99 -4.47 6.60
C ALA A 260 26.85 -4.36 7.63
N ASP A 261 25.96 -3.37 7.47
CA ASP A 261 24.77 -3.21 8.31
C ASP A 261 23.57 -4.01 7.81
N LEU A 262 23.63 -4.51 6.58
CA LEU A 262 22.54 -5.20 5.90
C LEU A 262 22.65 -6.71 6.10
N ARG A 263 21.61 -7.42 5.66
CA ARG A 263 21.61 -8.85 5.40
C ARG A 263 20.70 -9.14 4.21
N ASP A 264 20.74 -10.37 3.73
CA ASP A 264 19.74 -10.87 2.81
C ASP A 264 18.39 -10.83 3.52
N ASP A 265 17.40 -10.23 2.87
CA ASP A 265 16.09 -9.97 3.46
C ASP A 265 15.00 -10.16 2.42
N SER A 266 13.77 -10.34 2.92
CA SER A 266 12.57 -10.38 2.10
C SER A 266 11.45 -9.51 2.66
N ILE A 267 10.56 -9.10 1.76
CA ILE A 267 9.26 -8.53 2.12
C ILE A 267 8.19 -9.29 1.36
N ARG A 268 7.15 -9.69 2.09
CA ARG A 268 5.95 -10.29 1.50
C ARG A 268 4.90 -9.25 1.23
N PHE A 269 4.22 -9.37 0.10
CA PHE A 269 3.11 -8.52 -0.32
C PHE A 269 1.91 -9.35 -0.75
N SER A 270 0.70 -8.84 -0.53
CA SER A 270 -0.56 -9.48 -0.98
C SER A 270 -1.66 -8.46 -1.18
N ALA A 271 -2.76 -8.87 -1.81
CA ALA A 271 -3.99 -8.10 -1.92
C ALA A 271 -3.82 -6.69 -2.51
N PHE A 272 -3.04 -6.56 -3.58
CA PHE A 272 -2.89 -5.30 -4.28
C PHE A 272 -4.22 -4.92 -4.96
N SER A 273 -4.62 -3.67 -4.81
CA SER A 273 -5.79 -3.08 -5.44
C SER A 273 -5.49 -1.65 -5.84
N ILE A 274 -5.82 -1.28 -7.07
CA ILE A 274 -5.71 0.07 -7.60
C ILE A 274 -7.08 0.51 -8.08
N GLU A 275 -7.59 1.60 -7.53
CA GLU A 275 -8.90 2.16 -7.86
C GLU A 275 -8.75 3.64 -8.20
N GLU A 276 -9.16 4.02 -9.40
CA GLU A 276 -9.27 5.41 -9.83
C GLU A 276 -10.71 5.89 -9.63
N LYS A 277 -10.86 7.05 -8.97
CA LYS A 277 -12.12 7.77 -8.84
C LYS A 277 -11.98 9.14 -9.50
N GLN A 278 -12.95 9.44 -10.37
CA GLN A 278 -13.15 10.78 -10.91
C GLN A 278 -13.90 11.66 -9.90
#